data_AF-A0A1J3EQ58-F1
#
_entry.id   AF-A0A1J3EQ58-F1
#
_cell.length_a   1.000
_cell.length_b   1.000
_cell.length_c   1.000
_cell.angle_alpha   90.00
_cell.angle_beta   90.00
_cell.angle_gamma   90.00
#
_symmetry.space_group_name_H-M   'P 1'
#
loop_
_entity.id
_entity.type
_entity.pdbx_description
1 polymer ?
#
loop_
_entity_poly.entity_id
_entity_poly.type
_entity_poly.pdbx_seq_one_letter_code
_entity_poly.pdbx_strand_id
1 'polypeptide(L)'
;DPYDMCGYYSRESSTSDEKEVERVTCCFCIRFNHVHMYKKPQPDPYDIHQQFVITTNSSYSRCYYYAKPVAPNGLLPPFLMRQGWTIENSTSNLQDFGLVDDAKGLNVELRSNLPGLDMIVVVGKWYVPFLFVKEGDIVDQVKISMYYNMTLHQRWEEVFFYENVQNEDCVEVVVDVVDLEVEVINVEGQKVYIETTSVDANGIVWIQVIDREGRDKKIGLRSVVVEKMESEEESFGWKKIEGNQVTVKRFDRFEGGSSRWKRYKCYVLVERFELKRMDESLVLP
;
A
#
# COMPACT_ATOMS: atom_id res chain seq x y z
N ASP A 1 -34.80 9.31 17.21
CA ASP A 1 -35.27 8.18 16.41
C ASP A 1 -36.51 8.57 15.64
N PRO A 2 -36.44 8.84 14.33
CA PRO A 2 -37.61 9.14 13.51
C PRO A 2 -37.93 8.03 12.48
N TYR A 3 -37.43 6.80 12.67
CA TYR A 3 -37.62 5.70 11.71
C TYR A 3 -38.82 4.78 11.98
N ASP A 4 -39.54 4.98 13.09
CA ASP A 4 -40.77 4.23 13.36
C ASP A 4 -41.98 4.94 12.76
N MET A 5 -42.29 4.64 11.49
CA MET A 5 -43.66 4.39 11.02
C MET A 5 -43.70 4.17 9.50
N CYS A 6 -44.53 3.21 9.09
CA CYS A 6 -44.89 2.80 7.73
C CYS A 6 -43.95 1.83 7.01
N GLY A 7 -44.11 0.53 7.29
CA GLY A 7 -43.76 -0.55 6.38
C GLY A 7 -44.86 -1.62 6.40
N TYR A 8 -45.41 -1.98 5.23
CA TYR A 8 -46.19 -3.21 5.07
C TYR A 8 -45.20 -4.35 4.78
N TYR A 9 -45.22 -5.40 5.61
CA TYR A 9 -44.31 -6.54 5.52
C TYR A 9 -44.82 -7.58 4.52
N SER A 10 -44.04 -7.89 3.50
CA SER A 10 -44.27 -9.04 2.62
C SER A 10 -43.06 -9.96 2.67
N ARG A 11 -43.24 -11.14 3.27
CA ARG A 11 -42.21 -12.16 3.46
C ARG A 11 -42.28 -13.17 2.31
N GLU A 12 -41.26 -13.19 1.45
CA GLU A 12 -41.05 -14.29 0.51
C GLU A 12 -39.91 -15.16 1.07
N SER A 13 -40.25 -16.38 1.50
CA SER A 13 -39.28 -17.37 1.96
C SER A 13 -38.66 -18.07 0.76
N SER A 14 -37.36 -17.85 0.53
CA SER A 14 -36.54 -18.77 -0.26
C SER A 14 -35.84 -19.73 0.69
N THR A 15 -36.12 -21.02 0.54
CA THR A 15 -35.50 -22.10 1.32
C THR A 15 -34.02 -22.26 0.96
N SER A 16 -33.16 -21.51 1.65
CA SER A 16 -31.75 -21.82 1.93
C SER A 16 -31.25 -20.87 3.02
N ASP A 17 -30.56 -21.42 4.03
CA ASP A 17 -30.40 -20.87 5.39
C ASP A 17 -29.60 -19.54 5.56
N GLU A 18 -29.47 -18.65 4.56
CA GLU A 18 -28.66 -17.43 4.74
C GLU A 18 -29.19 -16.13 4.11
N LYS A 19 -30.36 -16.12 3.47
CA LYS A 19 -30.85 -14.93 2.75
C LYS A 19 -32.33 -14.65 3.00
N GLU A 20 -32.62 -13.84 4.01
CA GLU A 20 -33.93 -13.19 4.13
C GLU A 20 -33.89 -11.84 3.38
N VAL A 21 -34.64 -11.74 2.29
CA VAL A 21 -34.80 -10.49 1.52
C VAL A 21 -36.01 -9.74 2.06
N GLU A 22 -35.78 -8.68 2.84
CA GLU A 22 -36.85 -7.84 3.34
C GLU A 22 -37.12 -6.68 2.37
N ARG A 23 -38.29 -6.67 1.75
CA ARG A 23 -38.68 -5.59 0.83
C ARG A 23 -39.42 -4.51 1.62
N VAL A 24 -38.72 -3.44 1.97
CA VAL A 24 -39.34 -2.28 2.62
C VAL A 24 -39.86 -1.34 1.56
N THR A 25 -41.19 -1.22 1.50
CA THR A 25 -41.87 -0.27 0.61
C THR A 25 -42.20 0.98 1.42
N CYS A 26 -41.45 2.06 1.23
CA CYS A 26 -41.76 3.35 1.86
C CYS A 26 -42.68 4.18 0.94
N CYS A 27 -43.74 4.76 1.51
CA CYS A 27 -44.72 5.60 0.82
C CYS A 27 -44.12 6.96 0.40
N PHE A 28 -43.27 6.95 -0.63
CA PHE A 28 -43.01 8.01 -1.61
C PHE A 28 -41.91 7.46 -2.55
N CYS A 29 -42.31 6.63 -3.50
CA CYS A 29 -41.55 6.24 -4.71
C CYS A 29 -40.14 5.62 -4.57
N ILE A 30 -39.71 5.10 -3.42
CA ILE A 30 -38.43 4.38 -3.31
C ILE A 30 -38.66 2.97 -2.76
N ARG A 31 -38.59 1.96 -3.63
CA ARG A 31 -38.51 0.56 -3.20
C ARG A 31 -37.09 0.28 -2.75
N PHE A 32 -36.89 0.01 -1.46
CA PHE A 32 -35.63 -0.51 -0.94
C PHE A 32 -35.76 -2.03 -0.80
N ASN A 33 -34.96 -2.79 -1.55
CA ASN A 33 -34.75 -4.20 -1.24
C ASN A 33 -33.64 -4.26 -0.20
N HIS A 34 -33.98 -4.23 1.09
CA HIS A 34 -33.00 -4.39 2.15
C HIS A 34 -32.83 -5.87 2.47
N VAL A 35 -31.71 -6.44 2.05
CA VAL A 35 -31.30 -7.76 2.54
C VAL A 35 -30.60 -7.53 3.88
N HIS A 36 -31.27 -7.91 4.98
CA HIS A 36 -30.65 -7.92 6.29
C HIS A 36 -29.66 -9.11 6.35
N MET A 37 -28.37 -8.84 6.16
CA MET A 37 -27.34 -9.83 6.44
C MET A 37 -26.96 -9.78 7.91
N TYR A 38 -27.20 -10.89 8.64
CA TYR A 38 -26.83 -11.05 10.06
C TYR A 38 -25.32 -10.91 10.30
N LYS A 39 -24.50 -11.11 9.27
CA LYS A 39 -23.06 -10.84 9.27
C LYS A 39 -22.70 -10.14 7.97
N LYS A 40 -22.24 -8.87 8.05
CA LYS A 40 -21.74 -8.18 6.86
C LYS A 40 -20.48 -8.92 6.38
N PRO A 41 -20.38 -9.28 5.08
CA PRO A 41 -19.18 -9.90 4.56
C PRO A 41 -17.98 -8.95 4.75
N GLN A 42 -16.79 -9.51 4.95
CA GLN A 42 -15.59 -8.68 4.93
C GLN A 42 -15.43 -8.07 3.53
N PRO A 43 -15.08 -6.78 3.44
CA PRO A 43 -14.76 -6.13 2.18
C PRO A 43 -13.69 -6.90 1.41
N ASP A 44 -14.05 -7.27 0.19
CA ASP A 44 -13.16 -7.97 -0.74
C ASP A 44 -13.22 -7.29 -2.12
N PRO A 45 -12.12 -6.69 -2.59
CA PRO A 45 -12.10 -6.05 -3.91
C PRO A 45 -12.30 -7.05 -5.05
N TYR A 46 -12.08 -8.35 -4.84
CA TYR A 46 -12.19 -9.38 -5.89
C TYR A 46 -13.52 -10.13 -5.87
N ASP A 47 -14.36 -9.89 -4.86
CA ASP A 47 -15.70 -10.46 -4.80
C ASP A 47 -16.63 -9.70 -5.78
N ILE A 48 -16.97 -10.35 -6.90
CA ILE A 48 -17.87 -9.80 -7.93
C ILE A 48 -19.25 -9.43 -7.38
N HIS A 49 -19.65 -9.97 -6.22
CA HIS A 49 -20.91 -9.65 -5.55
C HIS A 49 -20.83 -8.35 -4.74
N GLN A 50 -19.63 -7.85 -4.45
CA GLN A 50 -19.36 -6.56 -3.81
C GLN A 50 -18.98 -5.46 -4.82
N GLN A 51 -18.70 -5.83 -6.07
CA GLN A 51 -18.39 -4.89 -7.15
C GLN A 51 -19.64 -4.30 -7.81
N PHE A 52 -19.58 -3.02 -8.17
CA PHE A 52 -20.64 -2.31 -8.88
C PHE A 52 -20.08 -1.31 -9.88
N VAL A 53 -20.84 -1.06 -10.94
CA VAL A 53 -20.51 -0.09 -11.99
C VAL A 53 -21.30 1.18 -11.74
N ILE A 54 -20.61 2.31 -11.69
CA ILE A 54 -21.22 3.63 -11.69
C ILE A 54 -21.43 4.06 -13.14
N THR A 55 -22.69 4.32 -13.50
CA THR A 55 -23.11 4.78 -14.82
C THR A 55 -23.71 6.17 -14.72
N THR A 56 -23.62 6.96 -15.77
CA THR A 56 -24.26 8.28 -15.84
C THR A 56 -25.21 8.34 -17.02
N ASN A 57 -26.31 9.07 -16.87
CA ASN A 57 -27.16 9.46 -18.00
C ASN A 57 -26.84 10.92 -18.33
N SER A 58 -26.13 11.16 -19.43
CA SER A 58 -25.77 12.51 -19.86
C SER A 58 -26.98 13.20 -20.48
N SER A 59 -27.61 14.08 -19.71
CA SER A 59 -28.53 15.10 -20.26
C SER A 59 -27.87 16.47 -20.19
N TYR A 60 -28.20 17.35 -21.14
CA TYR A 60 -27.62 18.69 -21.33
C TYR A 60 -27.65 19.61 -20.09
N SER A 61 -28.42 19.28 -19.05
CA SER A 61 -28.63 20.14 -17.88
C SER A 61 -28.31 19.50 -16.52
N ARG A 62 -28.28 18.16 -16.41
CA ARG A 62 -27.99 17.43 -15.16
C ARG A 62 -27.38 16.06 -15.46
N CYS A 63 -26.28 15.74 -14.80
CA CYS A 63 -25.69 14.41 -14.78
C CYS A 63 -26.18 13.68 -13.53
N TYR A 64 -26.96 12.61 -13.73
CA TYR A 64 -27.33 11.70 -12.65
C TYR A 64 -26.51 10.42 -12.77
N TYR A 65 -26.00 9.97 -11.64
CA TYR A 65 -25.22 8.76 -11.50
C TYR A 65 -26.07 7.64 -10.89
N TYR A 66 -25.83 6.41 -11.33
CA TYR A 66 -26.52 5.21 -10.90
C TYR A 66 -25.51 4.10 -10.69
N ALA A 67 -25.66 3.33 -9.62
CA ALA A 67 -24.88 2.11 -9.42
C ALA A 67 -25.67 0.89 -9.90
N LYS A 68 -24.98 -0.06 -10.53
CA LYS A 68 -25.51 -1.39 -10.84
C LYS A 68 -24.52 -2.44 -10.33
N PRO A 69 -24.97 -3.49 -9.63
CA PRO A 69 -24.07 -4.57 -9.22
C PRO A 69 -23.51 -5.25 -10.48
N VAL A 70 -22.26 -5.72 -10.39
CA VAL A 70 -21.62 -6.49 -11.48
C VAL A 70 -22.26 -7.87 -11.59
N ALA A 71 -22.49 -8.53 -10.45
CA ALA A 71 -23.16 -9.84 -10.41
C ALA A 71 -24.69 -9.70 -10.27
N PRO A 72 -25.50 -10.62 -10.84
CA PRO A 72 -26.96 -10.60 -10.74
C PRO A 72 -27.54 -10.57 -9.32
N ASN A 73 -26.79 -11.08 -8.35
CA ASN A 73 -27.11 -11.15 -6.92
C ASN A 73 -26.17 -10.30 -6.05
N GLY A 74 -25.43 -9.36 -6.66
CA GLY A 74 -24.58 -8.43 -5.92
C GLY A 74 -25.42 -7.45 -5.10
N LEU A 75 -24.98 -7.16 -3.88
CA LEU A 75 -25.68 -6.28 -2.97
C LEU A 75 -25.09 -4.88 -3.05
N LEU A 76 -25.91 -3.91 -3.46
CA LEU A 76 -25.51 -2.51 -3.40
C LEU A 76 -25.63 -1.98 -1.97
N PRO A 77 -24.68 -1.16 -1.49
CA PRO A 77 -24.89 -0.36 -0.31
C PRO A 77 -26.18 0.47 -0.40
N PRO A 78 -26.96 0.63 0.69
CA PRO A 78 -28.23 1.35 0.71
C PRO A 78 -28.21 2.72 0.02
N PHE A 79 -27.12 3.47 0.19
CA PHE A 79 -26.97 4.81 -0.37
C PHE A 79 -26.79 4.80 -1.90
N LEU A 80 -26.30 3.69 -2.48
CA LEU A 80 -26.16 3.50 -3.93
C LEU A 80 -27.42 2.93 -4.59
N MET A 81 -28.40 2.44 -3.82
CA MET A 81 -29.66 1.92 -4.36
C MET A 81 -30.62 3.02 -4.84
N ARG A 82 -30.34 4.29 -4.53
CA ARG A 82 -31.22 5.42 -4.89
C ARG A 82 -31.26 5.62 -6.41
N GLN A 83 -32.43 5.99 -6.92
CA GLN A 83 -32.62 6.34 -8.33
C GLN A 83 -31.97 7.70 -8.63
N GLY A 84 -30.69 7.67 -8.99
CA GLY A 84 -29.95 8.86 -9.37
C GLY A 84 -29.36 9.59 -8.17
N TRP A 85 -28.07 9.86 -8.22
CA TRP A 85 -27.38 10.77 -7.31
C TRP A 85 -26.56 11.76 -8.12
N THR A 86 -26.38 12.98 -7.59
CA THR A 86 -25.51 14.00 -8.16
C THR A 86 -24.17 13.97 -7.45
N ILE A 87 -23.07 14.13 -8.20
CA ILE A 87 -21.77 14.44 -7.59
C ILE A 87 -21.82 15.91 -7.22
N GLU A 88 -21.85 16.20 -5.93
CA GLU A 88 -21.59 17.54 -5.42
C GLU A 88 -20.11 17.59 -4.99
N ASN A 89 -19.35 18.57 -5.50
CA ASN A 89 -18.04 18.92 -4.95
C ASN A 89 -18.25 19.63 -3.61
N SER A 90 -18.73 18.88 -2.61
CA SER A 90 -19.01 19.39 -1.27
C SER A 90 -17.73 19.29 -0.46
N THR A 91 -16.87 20.30 -0.56
CA THR A 91 -15.63 20.44 0.22
C THR A 91 -15.88 20.64 1.72
N SER A 92 -17.13 20.84 2.17
CA SER A 92 -17.44 21.20 3.56
C SER A 92 -17.94 20.06 4.45
N ASN A 93 -18.39 18.92 3.90
CA ASN A 93 -19.11 17.88 4.67
C ASN A 93 -18.58 16.45 4.49
N LEU A 94 -17.65 16.19 3.56
CA LEU A 94 -16.90 14.94 3.60
C LEU A 94 -15.86 15.06 4.72
N GLN A 95 -15.68 13.99 5.49
CA GLN A 95 -14.47 13.84 6.30
C GLN A 95 -13.32 13.81 5.30
N ASP A 96 -12.75 14.99 5.03
CA ASP A 96 -11.53 15.10 4.25
C ASP A 96 -10.52 14.24 5.00
N PHE A 97 -10.13 13.13 4.40
CA PHE A 97 -9.16 12.23 5.00
C PHE A 97 -7.81 12.93 5.17
N GLY A 98 -7.67 14.22 4.84
CA GLY A 98 -6.43 14.96 4.98
C GLY A 98 -5.44 14.59 3.88
N LEU A 99 -5.95 14.07 2.76
CA LEU A 99 -5.15 13.70 1.58
C LEU A 99 -4.89 14.97 0.76
N VAL A 100 -4.07 15.86 1.31
CA VAL A 100 -3.79 17.19 0.75
C VAL A 100 -2.58 17.22 -0.17
N ASP A 101 -1.80 16.13 -0.20
CA ASP A 101 -0.56 16.09 -0.94
C ASP A 101 -0.66 15.35 -2.28
N ASP A 102 0.24 15.71 -3.21
CA ASP A 102 0.27 15.17 -4.56
C ASP A 102 0.90 13.76 -4.59
N ALA A 103 0.13 12.75 -4.14
CA ALA A 103 0.48 11.33 -4.21
C ALA A 103 0.32 10.78 -5.65
N LYS A 104 1.07 11.39 -6.59
CA LYS A 104 0.99 11.16 -8.06
C LYS A 104 1.61 9.82 -8.52
N GLY A 105 2.07 8.98 -7.60
CA GLY A 105 2.79 7.75 -7.90
C GLY A 105 4.29 7.98 -7.98
N LEU A 106 4.94 7.31 -8.93
CA LEU A 106 6.39 7.36 -9.12
C LEU A 106 6.82 8.67 -9.80
N ASN A 107 7.84 9.34 -9.24
CA ASN A 107 8.53 10.45 -9.89
C ASN A 107 9.77 9.91 -10.63
N VAL A 108 9.57 9.55 -11.90
CA VAL A 108 10.62 8.95 -12.76
C VAL A 108 11.84 9.86 -12.90
N GLU A 109 11.62 11.16 -13.11
CA GLU A 109 12.71 12.13 -13.28
C GLU A 109 13.57 12.23 -12.01
N LEU A 110 12.93 12.33 -10.85
CA LEU A 110 13.63 12.40 -9.56
C LEU A 110 14.40 11.09 -9.27
N ARG A 111 13.78 9.93 -9.54
CA ARG A 111 14.41 8.61 -9.35
C ARG A 111 15.63 8.40 -10.25
N SER A 112 15.60 8.93 -11.48
CA SER A 112 16.72 8.85 -12.43
C SER A 112 17.89 9.78 -12.09
N ASN A 113 17.64 10.88 -11.37
CA ASN A 113 18.69 11.84 -11.02
C ASN A 113 19.62 11.35 -9.89
N LEU A 114 19.21 10.31 -9.17
CA LEU A 114 19.90 9.71 -8.01
C LEU A 114 20.11 10.71 -6.84
N PRO A 115 20.09 10.24 -5.58
CA PRO A 115 20.31 11.11 -4.43
C PRO A 115 21.79 11.50 -4.30
N GLY A 116 22.06 12.62 -3.60
CA GLY A 116 23.40 12.88 -3.08
C GLY A 116 23.79 11.85 -2.00
N LEU A 117 25.09 11.66 -1.74
CA LEU A 117 25.59 10.62 -0.82
C LEU A 117 24.97 10.67 0.59
N ASP A 118 24.72 11.87 1.12
CA ASP A 118 24.17 12.07 2.46
C ASP A 118 22.65 12.36 2.47
N MET A 119 21.96 12.10 1.34
CA MET A 119 20.56 12.47 1.15
C MET A 119 19.66 11.24 1.06
N ILE A 120 18.50 11.32 1.71
CA ILE A 120 17.38 10.39 1.51
C ILE A 120 16.31 11.13 0.71
N VAL A 121 15.94 10.59 -0.44
CA VAL A 121 14.97 11.22 -1.35
C VAL A 121 13.76 10.32 -1.50
N VAL A 122 12.56 10.89 -1.38
CA VAL A 122 11.30 10.19 -1.70
C VAL A 122 11.06 10.31 -3.20
N VAL A 123 11.18 9.19 -3.91
CA VAL A 123 11.08 9.12 -5.38
C VAL A 123 9.71 8.61 -5.83
N GLY A 124 8.87 8.13 -4.93
CA GLY A 124 7.50 7.73 -5.23
C GLY A 124 6.59 7.88 -4.03
N LYS A 125 5.33 8.25 -4.27
CA LYS A 125 4.30 8.37 -3.23
C LYS A 125 2.92 8.04 -3.78
N TRP A 126 2.20 7.13 -3.12
CA TRP A 126 0.82 6.77 -3.45
C TRP A 126 0.05 6.32 -2.21
N TYR A 127 -1.28 6.40 -2.28
CA TYR A 127 -2.15 5.90 -1.20
C TYR A 127 -2.57 4.46 -1.45
N VAL A 128 -2.54 3.66 -0.40
CA VAL A 128 -3.06 2.28 -0.38
C VAL A 128 -4.33 2.25 0.49
N PRO A 129 -5.52 2.04 -0.09
CA PRO A 129 -6.75 1.93 0.69
C PRO A 129 -6.67 0.78 1.71
N PHE A 130 -7.33 0.93 2.86
CA PHE A 130 -7.39 -0.10 3.91
C PHE A 130 -7.80 -1.48 3.38
N LEU A 131 -8.59 -1.52 2.31
CA LEU A 131 -9.06 -2.75 1.67
C LEU A 131 -7.92 -3.69 1.23
N PHE A 132 -6.75 -3.13 0.94
CA PHE A 132 -5.56 -3.85 0.50
C PHE A 132 -4.53 -4.10 1.61
N VAL A 133 -4.79 -3.63 2.83
CA VAL A 133 -3.93 -3.81 4.00
C VAL A 133 -4.71 -4.61 5.06
N LYS A 134 -4.08 -5.55 5.73
CA LYS A 134 -4.66 -6.33 6.83
C LYS A 134 -3.86 -6.07 8.10
N GLU A 135 -4.46 -5.28 8.97
CA GLU A 135 -3.88 -4.82 10.22
C GLU A 135 -4.92 -4.93 11.36
N GLY A 136 -5.25 -6.17 11.72
CA GLY A 136 -6.22 -6.45 12.77
C GLY A 136 -7.68 -6.44 12.29
N ASP A 137 -8.60 -6.10 13.21
CA ASP A 137 -10.03 -6.02 12.89
C ASP A 137 -10.34 -4.80 12.03
N ILE A 138 -11.22 -5.00 11.05
CA ILE A 138 -11.56 -3.97 10.06
C ILE A 138 -12.18 -2.71 10.66
N VAL A 139 -12.99 -2.85 11.72
CA VAL A 139 -13.67 -1.71 12.34
C VAL A 139 -12.66 -0.78 12.99
N ASP A 140 -11.65 -1.35 13.63
CA ASP A 140 -10.60 -0.57 14.27
C ASP A 140 -9.58 -0.07 13.25
N GLN A 141 -9.24 -0.89 12.25
CA GLN A 141 -8.37 -0.49 11.15
C GLN A 141 -8.89 0.76 10.43
N VAL A 142 -10.16 0.78 10.02
CA VAL A 142 -10.74 1.92 9.29
C VAL A 142 -10.82 3.18 10.15
N LYS A 143 -10.99 3.05 11.47
CA LYS A 143 -10.95 4.20 12.39
C LYS A 143 -9.55 4.81 12.49
N ILE A 144 -8.51 3.96 12.47
CA ILE A 144 -7.11 4.40 12.57
C ILE A 144 -6.64 4.93 11.21
N SER A 145 -6.92 4.21 10.13
CA SER A 145 -6.39 4.49 8.80
C SER A 145 -7.33 3.98 7.71
N MET A 146 -8.10 4.89 7.09
CA MET A 146 -8.87 4.57 5.88
C MET A 146 -7.94 4.38 4.66
N TYR A 147 -6.88 5.16 4.60
CA TYR A 147 -5.81 5.07 3.61
C TYR A 147 -4.48 4.92 4.32
N TYR A 148 -3.51 4.33 3.64
CA TYR A 148 -2.13 4.24 4.07
C TYR A 148 -1.27 5.00 3.07
N ASN A 149 -0.22 5.66 3.55
CA ASN A 149 0.73 6.37 2.73
C ASN A 149 1.90 5.44 2.42
N MET A 150 2.07 5.08 1.15
CA MET A 150 3.22 4.31 0.67
C MET A 150 4.22 5.26 0.01
N THR A 151 5.46 5.21 0.47
CA THR A 151 6.58 5.98 -0.10
C THR A 151 7.70 5.07 -0.56
N LEU A 152 8.32 5.40 -1.69
CA LEU A 152 9.56 4.78 -2.16
C LEU A 152 10.72 5.74 -1.90
N HIS A 153 11.63 5.35 -1.04
CA HIS A 153 12.83 6.09 -0.67
C HIS A 153 14.03 5.59 -1.47
N GLN A 154 14.93 6.50 -1.83
CA GLN A 154 16.20 6.20 -2.49
C GLN A 154 17.35 6.87 -1.73
N ARG A 155 18.41 6.11 -1.44
CA ARG A 155 19.62 6.60 -0.75
C ARG A 155 20.88 5.83 -1.14
N TRP A 156 22.05 6.38 -0.82
CA TRP A 156 23.32 5.66 -0.89
C TRP A 156 23.66 5.07 0.48
N GLU A 157 24.06 3.81 0.51
CA GLU A 157 24.57 3.14 1.72
C GLU A 157 26.06 2.83 1.56
N GLU A 158 26.87 3.25 2.53
CA GLU A 158 28.29 2.93 2.56
C GLU A 158 28.47 1.45 2.92
N VAL A 159 29.13 0.70 2.04
CA VAL A 159 29.35 -0.74 2.22
C VAL A 159 30.82 -1.08 2.48
N PHE A 160 31.73 -0.14 2.22
CA PHE A 160 33.15 -0.35 2.43
C PHE A 160 33.87 0.98 2.64
N PHE A 161 34.86 0.95 3.54
CA PHE A 161 35.75 2.08 3.80
C PHE A 161 37.18 1.59 3.96
N TYR A 162 38.12 2.33 3.37
CA TYR A 162 39.55 2.13 3.56
C TYR A 162 40.27 3.47 3.68
N GLU A 163 41.23 3.57 4.60
CA GLU A 163 42.06 4.76 4.79
C GLU A 163 43.54 4.42 4.51
N ASN A 164 44.17 5.18 3.60
CA ASN A 164 45.58 5.03 3.24
C ASN A 164 46.45 5.77 4.27
N VAL A 165 46.57 5.20 5.46
CA VAL A 165 47.33 5.79 6.57
C VAL A 165 48.83 5.88 6.26
N GLN A 166 49.35 4.93 5.47
CA GLN A 166 50.77 4.82 5.16
C GLN A 166 51.21 5.73 4.01
N ASN A 167 50.27 6.46 3.38
CA ASN A 167 50.57 7.36 2.26
C ASN A 167 51.33 6.62 1.14
N GLU A 168 50.97 5.35 0.93
CA GLU A 168 51.58 4.50 -0.08
C GLU A 168 51.17 5.00 -1.47
N ASP A 169 52.14 5.04 -2.38
CA ASP A 169 51.96 5.57 -3.75
C ASP A 169 51.27 4.55 -4.69
N CYS A 170 51.22 3.27 -4.28
CA CYS A 170 50.52 2.20 -4.98
C CYS A 170 49.82 1.30 -3.96
N VAL A 171 48.49 1.36 -3.91
CA VAL A 171 47.66 0.55 -3.02
C VAL A 171 46.55 -0.07 -3.84
N GLU A 172 46.39 -1.38 -3.68
CA GLU A 172 45.30 -2.15 -4.28
C GLU A 172 44.18 -2.27 -3.24
N VAL A 173 43.00 -1.76 -3.59
CA VAL A 173 41.80 -1.88 -2.73
C VAL A 173 40.92 -2.98 -3.31
N VAL A 174 40.78 -4.06 -2.54
CA VAL A 174 39.84 -5.14 -2.81
C VAL A 174 38.63 -4.95 -1.91
N VAL A 175 37.51 -4.61 -2.51
CA VAL A 175 36.20 -4.61 -1.86
C VAL A 175 35.62 -6.00 -2.05
N ASP A 176 35.52 -6.76 -0.95
CA ASP A 176 34.77 -8.02 -0.90
C ASP A 176 33.75 -7.90 0.23
N VAL A 177 32.61 -7.31 -0.10
CA VAL A 177 31.49 -7.19 0.84
C VAL A 177 30.62 -8.42 0.65
N VAL A 178 30.73 -9.35 1.59
CA VAL A 178 29.87 -10.52 1.73
C VAL A 178 28.77 -10.13 2.71
N ASP A 179 27.51 -10.48 2.41
CA ASP A 179 26.34 -10.28 3.28
C ASP A 179 25.68 -8.88 3.26
N LEU A 180 25.43 -8.29 2.08
CA LEU A 180 24.38 -7.28 1.99
C LEU A 180 23.01 -7.96 2.14
N GLU A 181 22.42 -7.85 3.32
CA GLU A 181 21.07 -8.33 3.63
C GLU A 181 20.03 -7.44 2.91
N VAL A 182 19.51 -7.92 1.78
CA VAL A 182 18.61 -7.15 0.89
C VAL A 182 17.28 -6.80 1.56
N GLU A 183 16.84 -7.60 2.54
CA GLU A 183 15.51 -7.50 3.16
C GLU A 183 15.56 -7.00 4.63
N VAL A 184 16.74 -6.66 5.17
CA VAL A 184 16.85 -6.24 6.57
C VAL A 184 16.83 -4.73 6.69
N ILE A 185 15.78 -4.28 7.35
CA ILE A 185 15.58 -2.89 7.68
C ILE A 185 16.44 -2.53 8.87
N ASN A 186 17.26 -1.49 8.73
CA ASN A 186 17.91 -0.82 9.85
C ASN A 186 17.19 0.51 10.09
N VAL A 187 16.25 0.55 11.05
CA VAL A 187 15.72 1.82 11.60
C VAL A 187 16.44 2.05 12.92
N GLU A 188 17.20 3.14 13.03
CA GLU A 188 17.83 3.57 14.28
C GLU A 188 18.71 2.51 14.98
N GLY A 189 19.33 1.59 14.23
CA GLY A 189 20.21 0.54 14.78
C GLY A 189 19.47 -0.76 15.14
N GLN A 190 18.16 -0.85 14.93
CA GLN A 190 17.39 -2.09 15.09
C GLN A 190 17.18 -2.77 13.75
N LYS A 191 17.64 -4.02 13.66
CA LYS A 191 17.33 -4.93 12.55
C LYS A 191 15.87 -5.38 12.67
N VAL A 192 15.03 -4.96 11.74
CA VAL A 192 13.69 -5.54 11.57
C VAL A 192 13.81 -6.63 10.51
N TYR A 193 13.49 -7.86 10.91
CA TYR A 193 13.43 -9.00 10.02
C TYR A 193 12.07 -8.98 9.33
N ILE A 194 12.08 -8.83 8.00
CA ILE A 194 10.92 -9.06 7.16
C ILE A 194 10.97 -10.52 6.74
N GLU A 195 10.05 -11.33 7.24
CA GLU A 195 9.77 -12.64 6.66
C GLU A 195 8.50 -12.53 5.83
N THR A 196 8.65 -12.65 4.52
CA THR A 196 7.52 -12.67 3.58
C THR A 196 7.06 -14.11 3.40
N THR A 197 5.85 -14.43 3.84
CA THR A 197 5.27 -15.75 3.57
C THR A 197 4.70 -15.81 2.15
N SER A 198 4.59 -17.02 1.59
CA SER A 198 3.82 -17.25 0.36
C SER A 198 2.41 -16.63 0.43
N VAL A 199 1.87 -16.24 -0.73
CA VAL A 199 0.50 -15.75 -0.87
C VAL A 199 -0.48 -16.77 -0.28
N ASP A 200 -1.34 -16.33 0.64
CA ASP A 200 -2.35 -17.20 1.23
C ASP A 200 -3.56 -17.43 0.31
N ALA A 201 -4.50 -18.27 0.73
CA ALA A 201 -5.71 -18.59 -0.04
C ALA A 201 -6.61 -17.38 -0.36
N ASN A 202 -6.44 -16.26 0.35
CA ASN A 202 -7.19 -15.01 0.16
C ASN A 202 -6.41 -13.98 -0.67
N GLY A 203 -5.27 -14.36 -1.25
CA GLY A 203 -4.43 -13.45 -2.01
C GLY A 203 -3.68 -12.45 -1.13
N ILE A 204 -3.40 -12.79 0.13
CA ILE A 204 -2.67 -11.92 1.06
C ILE A 204 -1.24 -12.44 1.23
N VAL A 205 -0.29 -11.54 1.04
CA VAL A 205 1.10 -11.71 1.42
C VAL A 205 1.25 -11.24 2.85
N TRP A 206 1.67 -12.13 3.74
CA TRP A 206 1.90 -11.78 5.14
C TRP A 206 3.37 -11.44 5.37
N ILE A 207 3.57 -10.33 6.05
CA ILE A 207 4.86 -9.80 6.44
C ILE A 207 4.90 -9.81 7.96
N GLN A 208 5.87 -10.53 8.52
CA GLN A 208 6.16 -10.45 9.95
C GLN A 208 7.10 -9.27 10.20
N VAL A 209 6.76 -8.44 11.18
CA VAL A 209 7.49 -7.24 11.58
C VAL A 209 7.64 -7.27 13.09
N ILE A 210 8.86 -7.11 13.59
CA ILE A 210 9.10 -6.91 15.02
C ILE A 210 8.99 -5.42 15.30
N ASP A 211 8.06 -5.01 16.17
CA ASP A 211 7.89 -3.61 16.56
C ASP A 211 9.02 -3.12 17.48
N ARG A 212 9.04 -1.81 17.78
CA ARG A 212 10.06 -1.19 18.65
C ARG A 212 10.11 -1.76 20.07
N GLU A 213 9.02 -2.38 20.51
CA GLU A 213 8.89 -3.02 21.82
C GLU A 213 9.26 -4.51 21.77
N GLY A 214 9.74 -5.00 20.62
CA GLY A 214 10.12 -6.40 20.42
C GLY A 214 8.93 -7.34 20.23
N ARG A 215 7.73 -6.83 19.96
CA ARG A 215 6.55 -7.65 19.73
C ARG A 215 6.43 -8.02 18.26
N ASP A 216 6.15 -9.30 18.02
CA ASP A 216 5.79 -9.80 16.70
C ASP A 216 4.44 -9.21 16.27
N LYS A 217 4.48 -8.41 15.20
CA LYS A 217 3.32 -7.88 14.52
C LYS A 217 3.24 -8.51 13.13
N LYS A 218 2.04 -8.93 12.75
CA LYS A 218 1.79 -9.52 11.43
C LYS A 218 0.96 -8.53 10.61
N ILE A 219 1.52 -8.07 9.49
CA ILE A 219 0.86 -7.19 8.54
C ILE A 219 0.57 -7.98 7.28
N GLY A 220 -0.65 -7.90 6.76
CA GLY A 220 -0.98 -8.46 5.46
C GLY A 220 -1.07 -7.38 4.40
N LEU A 221 -0.49 -7.61 3.23
CA LEU A 221 -0.76 -6.84 2.03
C LEU A 221 -1.44 -7.75 1.02
N ARG A 222 -2.50 -7.26 0.35
CA ARG A 222 -3.03 -7.99 -0.81
C ARG A 222 -1.96 -8.06 -1.90
N SER A 223 -1.89 -9.19 -2.62
CA SER A 223 -0.83 -9.47 -3.58
C SER A 223 -0.64 -8.36 -4.61
N VAL A 224 -1.73 -7.74 -5.08
CA VAL A 224 -1.67 -6.62 -6.03
C VAL A 224 -0.82 -5.44 -5.57
N VAL A 225 -0.71 -5.20 -4.25
CA VAL A 225 0.17 -4.14 -3.72
C VAL A 225 1.63 -4.57 -3.83
N VAL A 226 1.93 -5.82 -3.48
CA VAL A 226 3.27 -6.39 -3.55
C VAL A 226 3.73 -6.53 -4.99
N GLU A 227 2.88 -7.07 -5.87
CA GLU A 227 3.12 -7.15 -7.32
C GLU A 227 3.39 -5.77 -7.93
N LYS A 228 2.69 -4.73 -7.44
CA LYS A 228 2.95 -3.36 -7.86
C LYS A 228 4.33 -2.88 -7.38
N MET A 229 4.71 -3.16 -6.14
CA MET A 229 6.04 -2.83 -5.61
C MET A 229 7.14 -3.52 -6.42
N GLU A 230 7.03 -4.84 -6.63
CA GLU A 230 7.96 -5.63 -7.44
C GLU A 230 8.06 -5.07 -8.88
N SER A 231 6.93 -4.71 -9.48
CA SER A 231 6.92 -4.09 -10.82
C SER A 231 7.62 -2.73 -10.87
N GLU A 232 7.50 -1.90 -9.82
CA GLU A 232 8.24 -0.64 -9.72
C GLU A 232 9.75 -0.87 -9.56
N GLU A 233 10.14 -1.93 -8.85
CA GLU A 233 11.55 -2.32 -8.70
C GLU A 233 12.14 -2.81 -10.03
N GLU A 234 11.46 -3.75 -10.68
CA GLU A 234 11.86 -4.31 -11.98
C GLU A 234 11.96 -3.23 -13.05
N SER A 235 11.05 -2.25 -13.06
CA SER A 235 11.05 -1.16 -14.04
C SER A 235 12.31 -0.28 -13.96
N PHE A 236 12.94 -0.20 -12.79
CA PHE A 236 14.20 0.52 -12.59
C PHE A 236 15.43 -0.34 -12.89
N GLY A 237 15.23 -1.65 -13.03
CA GLY A 237 16.28 -2.62 -13.33
C GLY A 237 16.76 -3.43 -12.12
N TRP A 238 16.07 -3.34 -10.98
CA TRP A 238 16.31 -4.27 -9.87
C TRP A 238 15.95 -5.69 -10.30
N LYS A 239 16.71 -6.66 -9.79
CA LYS A 239 16.49 -8.08 -10.07
C LYS A 239 16.31 -8.81 -8.76
N LYS A 240 15.32 -9.70 -8.73
CA LYS A 240 15.17 -10.65 -7.63
C LYS A 240 16.39 -11.55 -7.60
N ILE A 241 16.98 -11.69 -6.42
CA ILE A 241 18.14 -12.56 -6.17
C ILE A 241 17.61 -13.75 -5.38
N GLU A 242 18.07 -14.95 -5.73
CA GLU A 242 17.74 -16.15 -4.95
C GLU A 242 18.52 -16.10 -3.63
N GLY A 243 17.80 -15.92 -2.52
CA GLY A 243 18.35 -15.72 -1.19
C GLY A 243 18.52 -14.25 -0.81
N ASN A 244 18.91 -14.01 0.44
CA ASN A 244 18.87 -12.67 1.04
C ASN A 244 20.23 -11.96 1.04
N GLN A 245 21.23 -12.49 0.34
CA GLN A 245 22.61 -12.02 0.39
C GLN A 245 23.14 -11.68 -1.00
N VAL A 246 23.71 -10.48 -1.12
CA VAL A 246 24.46 -10.05 -2.31
C VAL A 246 25.91 -9.87 -1.95
N THR A 247 26.80 -10.41 -2.79
CA THR A 247 28.25 -10.15 -2.68
C THR A 247 28.66 -9.08 -3.67
N VAL A 248 29.28 -8.00 -3.17
CA VAL A 248 29.87 -6.95 -4.00
C VAL A 248 31.37 -7.15 -4.04
N LYS A 249 31.89 -7.51 -5.23
CA LYS A 249 33.33 -7.61 -5.49
C LYS A 249 33.76 -6.49 -6.41
N ARG A 250 34.69 -5.65 -5.93
CA ARG A 250 35.30 -4.58 -6.73
C ARG A 250 36.80 -4.54 -6.47
N PHE A 251 37.57 -4.39 -7.54
CA PHE A 251 39.02 -4.27 -7.50
C PHE A 251 39.40 -2.93 -8.11
N ASP A 252 39.95 -2.02 -7.31
CA ASP A 252 40.46 -0.74 -7.78
C ASP A 252 41.95 -0.64 -7.42
N ARG A 253 42.79 -0.37 -8.42
CA ARG A 253 44.23 -0.12 -8.26
C ARG A 253 44.51 1.35 -8.52
N PHE A 254 45.14 2.01 -7.56
CA PHE A 254 45.49 3.43 -7.67
C PHE A 254 47.00 3.58 -7.85
N GLU A 255 47.42 4.02 -9.04
CA GLU A 255 48.82 4.28 -9.37
C GLU A 255 49.04 5.74 -9.78
N GLY A 256 50.13 6.37 -9.29
CA GLY A 256 50.77 7.49 -9.98
C GLY A 256 50.00 8.82 -10.02
N GLY A 257 49.63 9.37 -8.87
CA GLY A 257 49.11 10.75 -8.76
C GLY A 257 50.01 11.65 -7.91
N SER A 258 50.18 12.92 -8.31
CA SER A 258 50.95 13.94 -7.57
C SER A 258 50.36 14.29 -6.19
N SER A 259 49.14 13.83 -5.89
CA SER A 259 48.52 13.89 -4.57
C SER A 259 48.19 12.48 -4.08
N ARG A 260 48.83 12.08 -2.97
CA ARG A 260 48.52 10.83 -2.27
C ARG A 260 47.06 10.83 -1.82
N TRP A 261 46.31 9.80 -2.21
CA TRP A 261 44.92 9.66 -1.80
C TRP A 261 44.86 9.25 -0.33
N LYS A 262 43.86 9.73 0.41
CA LYS A 262 43.73 9.49 1.86
C LYS A 262 42.68 8.44 2.21
N ARG A 263 41.56 8.42 1.49
CA ARG A 263 40.39 7.60 1.81
C ARG A 263 39.75 7.06 0.55
N TYR A 264 39.25 5.84 0.66
CA TYR A 264 38.42 5.15 -0.32
C TYR A 264 37.12 4.73 0.35
N LYS A 265 36.00 4.95 -0.33
CA LYS A 265 34.66 4.59 0.15
C LYS A 265 33.88 3.97 -0.99
N CYS A 266 33.16 2.89 -0.71
CA CYS A 266 32.25 2.26 -1.64
C CYS A 266 30.82 2.45 -1.15
N TYR A 267 29.93 2.83 -2.05
CA TYR A 267 28.52 3.02 -1.78
C TYR A 267 27.68 2.19 -2.75
N VAL A 268 26.55 1.71 -2.28
CA VAL A 268 25.51 1.06 -3.10
C VAL A 268 24.23 1.87 -3.03
N LEU A 269 23.52 1.93 -4.14
CA LEU A 269 22.19 2.55 -4.19
C LEU A 269 21.21 1.58 -3.55
N VAL A 270 20.34 2.07 -2.68
CA VAL A 270 19.28 1.30 -2.04
C VAL A 270 17.96 2.01 -2.24
N GLU A 271 16.92 1.23 -2.56
CA GLU A 271 15.54 1.67 -2.55
C GLU A 271 14.75 0.93 -1.49
N ARG A 272 13.81 1.65 -0.86
CA ARG A 272 13.03 1.11 0.26
C ARG A 272 11.60 1.64 0.23
N PHE A 273 10.66 0.72 0.30
CA PHE A 273 9.26 1.05 0.49
C PHE A 273 8.96 1.26 1.97
N GLU A 274 8.18 2.29 2.29
CA GLU A 274 7.71 2.56 3.64
C GLU A 274 6.18 2.72 3.59
N LEU A 275 5.47 2.00 4.46
CA LEU A 275 4.02 2.11 4.60
C LEU A 275 3.66 2.73 5.95
N LYS A 276 2.96 3.85 5.91
CA LYS A 276 2.48 4.59 7.09
C LYS A 276 0.96 4.67 7.13
N ARG A 277 0.44 4.79 8.34
CA ARG A 277 -0.97 5.13 8.58
C ARG A 277 -1.19 6.63 8.37
N MET A 278 -2.46 7.05 8.39
CA MET A 278 -2.86 8.46 8.30
C MET A 278 -2.32 9.33 9.44
N ASP A 279 -2.05 8.75 10.62
CA ASP A 279 -1.43 9.44 11.75
C ASP A 279 0.11 9.42 11.69
N GLU A 280 0.68 9.10 10.53
CA GLU A 280 2.12 8.97 10.25
C GLU A 280 2.84 7.83 11.00
N SER A 281 2.09 7.01 11.73
CA SER A 281 2.68 5.85 12.41
C SER A 281 3.09 4.76 11.42
N LEU A 282 4.23 4.14 11.70
CA LEU A 282 4.85 3.15 10.81
C LEU A 282 4.16 1.79 10.87
N VAL A 283 3.95 1.20 9.70
CA VAL A 283 3.31 -0.12 9.53
C VAL A 283 4.31 -1.11 8.96
N LEU A 284 4.88 -0.76 7.82
CA LEU A 284 5.98 -1.47 7.17
C LEU A 284 7.12 -0.47 7.06
N PRO A 285 8.27 -0.75 7.69
CA PRO A 285 9.40 0.14 7.62
C PRO A 285 10.05 0.13 6.24
#